data_AF-C6LG58-F1
#
_entry.id   AF-C6LG58-F1
#
_cell.length_a   1.000
_cell.length_b   1.000
_cell.length_c   1.000
_cell.angle_alpha   90.00
_cell.angle_beta   90.00
_cell.angle_gamma   90.00
#
_symmetry.space_group_name_H-M   'P 1'
#
loop_
_entity.id
_entity.type
_entity.pdbx_description
1 polymer ?
#
loop_
_entity_poly.entity_id
_entity_poly.type
_entity_poly.pdbx_seq_one_letter_code
_entity_poly.pdbx_strand_id
1 'polypeptide(L)'
;MKMLLDEMIYHRLAECRALGEKLAVYADGPAIFNTEFPSDQQEGWGGMNQYPRICYRTDMQVNQERSSSGTLHVAVYTDRTSRIIEELETQVRECLKDVLMKPSDQAPFCVAWARTETYQMYGSAVLCRDILFDVIEFPAQETTDPDPVMAVAEFIKKMFPDAVVLGVDRIGDFVNPADKPVFYCRLQDIHGTTGPCMHTVSWFIAGVAVHLLYPTALTRLKMIASINQIMQINEEIIMPDQSPMMIRELRMDNKADYLREGQLLVTGKYGCLRGAEKKHNMDFIGMGFTDY
;
A
#
# COMPACT_ATOMS: atom_id res chain seq x y z
N MET A 1 6.76 -17.04 14.36
CA MET A 1 5.46 -16.65 14.96
C MET A 1 4.74 -15.87 13.89
N LYS A 2 3.48 -16.19 13.56
CA LYS A 2 2.73 -15.41 12.58
C LYS A 2 2.27 -14.12 13.27
N MET A 3 2.56 -12.96 12.69
CA MET A 3 2.14 -11.67 13.25
C MET A 3 0.92 -11.15 12.48
N LEU A 4 -0.15 -10.84 13.20
CA LEU A 4 -1.38 -10.26 12.66
C LEU A 4 -1.29 -8.72 12.65
N LEU A 5 -2.06 -8.06 11.77
CA LEU A 5 -2.05 -6.59 11.65
C LEU A 5 -2.30 -5.89 13.01
N ASP A 6 -3.26 -6.38 13.78
CA ASP A 6 -3.54 -5.81 15.11
C ASP A 6 -2.37 -5.95 16.08
N GLU A 7 -1.63 -7.06 16.04
CA GLU A 7 -0.44 -7.26 16.87
C GLU A 7 0.68 -6.31 16.45
N MET A 8 0.81 -6.05 15.15
CA MET A 8 1.77 -5.09 14.61
C MET A 8 1.46 -3.66 15.05
N ILE A 9 0.17 -3.27 15.03
CA ILE A 9 -0.29 -1.96 15.51
C ILE A 9 0.01 -1.81 17.00
N TYR A 10 -0.32 -2.83 17.82
CA TYR A 10 0.04 -2.84 19.24
C TYR A 10 1.54 -2.65 19.43
N HIS A 11 2.36 -3.44 18.73
CA HIS A 11 3.82 -3.40 18.85
C HIS A 11 4.37 -2.00 18.57
N ARG A 12 3.90 -1.36 17.49
CA ARG A 12 4.29 0.01 17.15
C ARG A 12 3.95 0.98 18.28
N LEU A 13 2.70 0.97 18.76
CA LEU A 13 2.25 1.88 19.81
C LEU A 13 2.98 1.63 21.14
N ALA A 14 3.22 0.37 21.51
CA ALA A 14 3.86 -0.02 22.76
C ALA A 14 5.36 0.28 22.78
N GLU A 15 6.06 0.12 21.65
CA GLU A 15 7.49 0.44 21.54
C GLU A 15 7.78 1.93 21.34
N CYS A 16 6.74 2.74 21.09
CA CYS A 16 6.88 4.18 21.04
C CYS A 16 7.19 4.72 22.44
N ARG A 17 8.48 4.92 22.73
CA ARG A 17 8.95 5.47 24.01
C ARG A 17 8.17 6.72 24.45
N ALA A 18 7.87 7.60 23.50
CA ALA A 18 7.20 8.87 23.77
C ALA A 18 5.74 8.69 24.25
N LEU A 19 5.08 7.59 23.83
CA LEU A 19 3.78 7.15 24.35
C LEU A 19 3.95 6.40 25.67
N GLY A 20 4.87 5.43 25.74
CA GLY A 20 5.10 4.60 26.92
C GLY A 20 5.43 5.40 28.19
N GLU A 21 6.14 6.52 28.06
CA GLU A 21 6.46 7.42 29.19
C GLU A 21 5.23 8.21 29.72
N LYS A 22 4.15 8.28 28.94
CA LYS A 22 2.95 9.09 29.25
C LYS A 22 1.71 8.27 29.57
N LEU A 23 1.61 7.04 29.07
CA LEU A 23 0.46 6.17 29.29
C LEU A 23 0.48 5.59 30.71
N ALA A 24 -0.71 5.28 31.24
CA ALA A 24 -0.86 4.45 32.42
C ALA A 24 -0.28 3.05 32.18
N VAL A 25 -0.06 2.29 33.25
CA VAL A 25 0.48 0.93 33.19
C VAL A 25 -0.60 -0.08 33.59
N TYR A 26 -0.75 -1.11 32.77
CA TYR A 26 -1.62 -2.27 33.03
C TYR A 26 -0.85 -3.57 32.80
N ALA A 27 -0.83 -4.46 33.79
CA ALA A 27 -0.15 -5.77 33.72
C ALA A 27 1.30 -5.67 33.17
N ASP A 28 2.09 -4.75 33.74
CA ASP A 28 3.50 -4.47 33.41
C ASP A 28 3.79 -3.84 32.03
N GLY A 29 2.74 -3.49 31.25
CA GLY A 29 2.87 -2.81 29.96
C GLY A 29 2.15 -1.46 29.91
N PRO A 30 2.40 -0.64 28.88
CA PRO A 30 1.62 0.57 28.64
C PRO A 30 0.15 0.21 28.39
N ALA A 31 -0.77 1.02 28.90
CA ALA A 31 -2.21 0.84 28.80
C ALA A 31 -2.72 1.05 27.37
N ILE A 32 -2.50 0.04 26.53
CA ILE A 32 -2.86 -0.03 25.11
C ILE A 32 -3.66 -1.31 24.92
N PHE A 33 -4.87 -1.18 24.38
CA PHE A 33 -5.81 -2.29 24.28
C PHE A 33 -6.37 -2.44 22.88
N ASN A 34 -6.59 -3.68 22.46
CA ASN A 34 -7.29 -4.00 21.22
C ASN A 34 -8.78 -4.18 21.48
N THR A 35 -9.61 -3.36 20.83
CA THR A 35 -11.07 -3.40 20.78
C THR A 35 -11.77 -3.10 22.12
N GLU A 36 -11.35 -3.72 23.22
CA GLU A 36 -11.89 -3.55 24.56
C GLU A 36 -10.78 -3.41 25.59
N PHE A 37 -11.02 -2.66 26.66
CA PHE A 37 -10.10 -2.44 27.77
C PHE A 37 -10.72 -2.85 29.11
N PRO A 38 -9.90 -3.25 30.10
CA PRO A 38 -10.39 -3.68 31.40
C PRO A 38 -11.09 -2.55 32.16
N SER A 39 -11.97 -2.93 33.08
CA SER A 39 -12.64 -1.98 33.98
C SER A 39 -11.63 -1.18 34.79
N ASP A 40 -11.94 0.08 35.09
CA ASP A 40 -11.08 0.97 35.88
C ASP A 40 -10.83 0.42 37.31
N GLN A 41 -11.69 -0.49 37.79
CA GLN A 41 -11.58 -1.15 39.10
C GLN A 41 -10.89 -2.52 39.06
N GLN A 42 -10.55 -3.03 37.88
CA GLN A 42 -9.94 -4.36 37.74
C GLN A 42 -8.52 -4.39 38.32
N GLU A 43 -8.10 -5.51 38.90
CA GLU A 43 -6.69 -5.68 39.28
C GLU A 43 -5.76 -5.62 38.06
N GLY A 44 -4.55 -5.10 38.25
CA GLY A 44 -3.52 -4.97 37.21
C GLY A 44 -3.15 -3.53 36.85
N TRP A 45 -3.93 -2.54 37.26
CA TRP A 45 -3.53 -1.13 37.20
C TRP A 45 -2.43 -0.85 38.24
N GLY A 46 -1.25 -0.44 37.80
CA GLY A 46 -0.06 -0.22 38.65
C GLY A 46 -0.11 0.97 39.61
N GLY A 47 -1.32 1.43 39.98
CA GLY A 47 -1.58 2.61 40.80
C GLY A 47 -3.05 3.01 40.78
N MET A 48 -3.35 4.22 41.26
CA MET A 48 -4.73 4.76 41.33
C MET A 48 -5.25 5.37 40.01
N ASN A 49 -4.39 5.57 39.00
CA ASN A 49 -4.77 6.29 37.77
C ASN A 49 -4.68 5.38 36.53
N GLN A 50 -5.79 5.24 35.82
CA GLN A 50 -5.97 4.40 34.63
C GLN A 50 -5.82 5.19 33.32
N TYR A 51 -5.49 6.47 33.42
CA TYR A 51 -5.33 7.39 32.31
C TYR A 51 -3.93 8.03 32.32
N PRO A 52 -3.39 8.41 31.16
CA PRO A 52 -3.92 8.18 29.82
C PRO A 52 -3.88 6.71 29.37
N ARG A 53 -4.82 6.30 28.51
CA ARG A 53 -4.82 4.96 27.88
C ARG A 53 -5.23 5.03 26.41
N ILE A 54 -4.87 4.01 25.64
CA ILE A 54 -5.23 3.87 24.22
C ILE A 54 -6.09 2.63 24.02
N CYS A 55 -7.15 2.75 23.24
CA CYS A 55 -7.86 1.61 22.65
C CYS A 55 -7.81 1.75 21.14
N TYR A 56 -7.48 0.69 20.43
CA TYR A 56 -7.52 0.68 18.97
C TYR A 56 -8.38 -0.46 18.44
N ARG A 57 -8.97 -0.26 17.26
CA ARG A 57 -9.78 -1.28 16.58
C ARG A 57 -9.61 -1.15 15.08
N THR A 58 -9.34 -2.27 14.43
CA THR A 58 -9.29 -2.38 12.97
C THR A 58 -10.61 -2.92 12.45
N ASP A 59 -11.16 -2.30 11.40
CA ASP A 59 -12.35 -2.77 10.67
C ASP A 59 -12.00 -2.94 9.19
N MET A 60 -11.90 -4.19 8.74
CA MET A 60 -11.52 -4.54 7.37
C MET A 60 -12.77 -4.61 6.47
N GLN A 61 -13.45 -3.49 6.32
CA GLN A 61 -14.53 -3.31 5.35
C GLN A 61 -14.05 -2.38 4.24
N VAL A 62 -14.00 -2.92 3.01
CA VAL A 62 -13.54 -2.16 1.83
C VAL A 62 -14.45 -0.96 1.60
N ASN A 63 -13.84 0.24 1.55
CA ASN A 63 -14.52 1.46 1.17
C ASN A 63 -14.02 1.91 -0.21
N GLN A 64 -14.85 1.71 -1.23
CA GLN A 64 -14.48 2.03 -2.61
C GLN A 64 -14.31 3.54 -2.85
N GLU A 65 -15.12 4.39 -2.20
CA GLU A 65 -15.02 5.85 -2.35
C GLU A 65 -13.68 6.39 -1.84
N ARG A 66 -13.16 5.79 -0.77
CA ARG A 66 -11.87 6.17 -0.18
C ARG A 66 -10.70 5.40 -0.77
N SER A 67 -10.93 4.40 -1.62
CA SER A 67 -9.89 3.45 -2.06
C SER A 67 -9.13 2.86 -0.87
N SER A 68 -9.83 2.45 0.19
CA SER A 68 -9.26 1.84 1.40
C SER A 68 -9.77 0.41 1.60
N SER A 69 -8.89 -0.46 2.10
CA SER A 69 -9.22 -1.85 2.44
C SER A 69 -9.88 -1.99 3.82
N GLY A 70 -9.86 -0.93 4.63
CA GLY A 70 -10.48 -0.86 5.95
C GLY A 70 -10.25 0.48 6.65
N THR A 71 -10.55 0.52 7.93
CA THR A 71 -10.26 1.64 8.84
C THR A 71 -9.59 1.16 10.11
N LEU A 72 -8.74 2.02 10.67
CA LEU A 72 -8.17 1.85 12.00
C LEU A 72 -8.64 3.03 12.86
N HIS A 73 -9.33 2.72 13.94
CA HIS A 73 -9.66 3.68 14.98
C HIS A 73 -8.63 3.56 16.09
N VAL A 74 -8.07 4.70 16.52
CA VAL A 74 -7.22 4.77 17.70
C VAL A 74 -7.76 5.85 18.62
N ALA A 75 -8.39 5.42 19.71
CA ALA A 75 -8.96 6.29 20.73
C ALA A 75 -7.98 6.49 21.89
N VAL A 76 -7.62 7.74 22.14
CA VAL A 76 -6.84 8.17 23.30
C VAL A 76 -7.79 8.69 24.37
N TYR A 77 -7.72 8.12 25.57
CA TYR A 77 -8.53 8.51 26.71
C TYR A 77 -7.65 9.20 27.75
N THR A 78 -8.07 10.38 28.21
CA THR A 78 -7.42 11.12 29.30
C THR A 78 -8.43 11.57 30.34
N ASP A 79 -7.97 11.93 31.53
CA ASP A 79 -8.79 12.74 32.42
C ASP A 79 -9.11 14.10 31.75
N ARG A 80 -10.22 14.73 32.17
CA ARG A 80 -10.69 16.01 31.61
C ARG A 80 -9.73 17.18 31.85
N THR A 81 -8.86 17.10 32.85
CA THR A 81 -7.90 18.16 33.17
C THR A 81 -6.57 18.01 32.43
N SER A 82 -6.39 16.90 31.74
CA SER A 82 -5.17 16.54 31.04
C SER A 82 -4.89 17.51 29.89
N ARG A 83 -3.65 18.01 29.86
CA ARG A 83 -3.16 18.93 28.82
C ARG A 83 -2.32 18.23 27.75
N ILE A 84 -2.16 16.91 27.85
CA ILE A 84 -1.26 16.14 26.98
C ILE A 84 -2.00 15.40 25.87
N ILE A 85 -3.32 15.53 25.75
CA ILE A 85 -4.10 14.78 24.75
C ILE A 85 -3.71 15.12 23.30
N GLU A 86 -3.36 16.39 23.02
CA GLU A 86 -2.87 16.82 21.71
C GLU A 86 -1.48 16.25 21.39
N GLU A 87 -0.63 16.14 22.42
CA GLU A 87 0.69 15.55 22.28
C GLU A 87 0.58 14.04 22.03
N LEU A 88 -0.26 13.34 22.79
CA LEU A 88 -0.52 11.91 22.59
C LEU A 88 -1.11 11.62 21.21
N GLU A 89 -2.05 12.45 20.74
CA GLU A 89 -2.58 12.35 19.38
C GLU A 89 -1.48 12.45 18.33
N THR A 90 -0.62 13.46 18.45
CA THR A 90 0.51 13.68 17.53
C THR A 90 1.45 12.47 17.55
N GLN A 91 1.75 11.94 18.73
CA GLN A 91 2.61 10.76 18.88
C GLN A 91 2.00 9.51 18.26
N VAL A 92 0.69 9.25 18.44
CA VAL A 92 0.00 8.14 17.77
C VAL A 92 0.10 8.27 16.26
N ARG A 93 -0.14 9.47 15.72
CA ARG A 93 -0.05 9.73 14.28
C ARG A 93 1.36 9.46 13.75
N GLU A 94 2.39 10.04 14.35
CA GLU A 94 3.78 9.86 13.90
C GLU A 94 4.28 8.41 14.10
N CYS A 95 3.76 7.70 15.09
CA CYS A 95 4.09 6.29 15.33
C CYS A 95 3.59 5.36 14.21
N LEU A 96 2.44 5.66 13.62
CA LEU A 96 1.80 4.78 12.63
C LEU A 96 1.93 5.28 11.20
N LYS A 97 2.07 6.59 11.00
CA LYS A 97 2.10 7.23 9.69
C LYS A 97 3.22 6.68 8.82
N ASP A 98 2.87 6.43 7.56
CA ASP A 98 3.75 5.99 6.48
C ASP A 98 4.46 4.65 6.74
N VAL A 99 4.27 3.98 7.87
CA VAL A 99 4.93 2.69 8.16
C VAL A 99 4.25 1.58 7.40
N LEU A 100 5.03 0.84 6.61
CA LEU A 100 4.58 -0.37 5.95
C LEU A 100 4.65 -1.53 6.93
N MET A 101 3.50 -2.15 7.17
CA MET A 101 3.31 -3.31 8.04
C MET A 101 3.01 -4.53 7.17
N LYS A 102 3.77 -5.61 7.32
CA LYS A 102 3.59 -6.85 6.57
C LYS A 102 3.13 -8.00 7.49
N PRO A 103 1.81 -8.20 7.66
CA PRO A 103 1.31 -9.36 8.35
C PRO A 103 1.70 -10.66 7.62
N SER A 104 1.76 -11.75 8.39
CA SER A 104 2.05 -13.08 7.85
C SER A 104 0.98 -13.50 6.84
N ASP A 105 1.42 -13.98 5.68
CA ASP A 105 0.55 -14.47 4.59
C ASP A 105 -0.45 -13.45 4.01
N GLN A 106 -0.34 -12.16 4.33
CA GLN A 106 -1.20 -11.09 3.78
C GLN A 106 -0.39 -10.08 2.98
N ALA A 107 -1.03 -9.20 2.23
CA ALA A 107 -0.34 -8.08 1.62
C ALA A 107 0.25 -7.13 2.68
N PRO A 108 1.30 -6.34 2.35
CA PRO A 108 1.68 -5.19 3.15
C PRO A 108 0.55 -4.15 3.24
N PHE A 109 0.47 -3.47 4.38
CA PHE A 109 -0.48 -2.39 4.65
C PHE A 109 0.23 -1.12 5.12
N CYS A 110 -0.35 0.04 4.82
CA CYS A 110 -0.06 1.31 5.50
C CYS A 110 -1.37 1.91 6.04
N VAL A 111 -1.23 2.88 6.94
CA VAL A 111 -2.35 3.70 7.40
C VAL A 111 -2.18 5.15 6.98
N ALA A 112 -3.27 5.75 6.49
CA ALA A 112 -3.33 7.15 6.13
C ALA A 112 -4.27 7.88 7.09
N TRP A 113 -3.81 8.96 7.72
CA TRP A 113 -4.65 9.75 8.62
C TRP A 113 -5.83 10.35 7.84
N ALA A 114 -7.05 10.09 8.31
CA ALA A 114 -8.27 10.58 7.70
C ALA A 114 -8.85 11.77 8.46
N ARG A 115 -9.03 11.64 9.78
CA ARG A 115 -9.53 12.71 10.66
C ARG A 115 -9.26 12.41 12.13
N THR A 116 -9.40 13.44 12.94
CA THR A 116 -9.44 13.32 14.41
C THR A 116 -10.73 13.92 14.93
N GLU A 117 -11.42 13.22 15.83
CA GLU A 117 -12.61 13.71 16.51
C GLU A 117 -12.40 13.74 18.03
N THR A 118 -13.00 14.71 18.71
CA THR A 118 -12.94 14.82 20.17
C THR A 118 -14.34 14.74 20.74
N TYR A 119 -14.53 13.90 21.75
CA TYR A 119 -15.79 13.79 22.47
C TYR A 119 -15.58 13.52 23.95
N GLN A 120 -16.58 13.84 24.76
CA GLN A 120 -16.60 13.49 26.18
C GLN A 120 -17.46 12.27 26.37
N MET A 121 -16.97 11.32 27.16
CA MET A 121 -17.76 10.13 27.45
C MET A 121 -18.86 10.48 28.44
N TYR A 122 -20.12 10.31 28.03
CA TYR A 122 -21.30 10.78 28.76
C TYR A 122 -21.31 10.25 30.20
N GLY A 123 -21.51 11.14 31.18
CA GLY A 123 -21.53 10.78 32.60
C GLY A 123 -20.15 10.53 33.21
N SER A 124 -19.04 10.79 32.51
CA SER A 124 -17.67 10.64 33.01
C SER A 124 -16.86 11.93 32.93
N ALA A 125 -15.79 12.04 33.71
CA ALA A 125 -14.78 13.10 33.61
C ALA A 125 -13.63 12.72 32.64
N VAL A 126 -13.95 11.95 31.60
CA VAL A 126 -12.98 11.43 30.62
C VAL A 126 -13.13 12.18 29.30
N LEU A 127 -12.00 12.67 28.80
CA LEU A 127 -11.87 13.24 27.47
C LEU A 127 -11.36 12.16 26.53
N CYS A 128 -12.04 11.97 25.41
CA CYS A 128 -11.64 11.03 24.36
C CYS A 128 -11.26 11.77 23.08
N ARG A 129 -10.20 11.31 22.45
CA ARG A 129 -9.81 11.72 21.12
C ARG A 129 -9.68 10.49 20.22
N ASP A 130 -10.57 10.38 19.25
CA ASP A 130 -10.58 9.27 18.28
C ASP A 130 -9.87 9.70 17.00
N ILE A 131 -8.83 8.95 16.65
CA ILE A 131 -7.98 9.19 15.49
C ILE A 131 -8.33 8.12 14.46
N LEU A 132 -8.96 8.54 13.38
CA LEU A 132 -9.35 7.67 12.29
C LEU A 132 -8.26 7.64 11.22
N PHE A 133 -7.81 6.44 10.89
CA PHE A 133 -6.98 6.17 9.73
C PHE A 133 -7.73 5.31 8.73
N ASP A 134 -7.49 5.57 7.44
CA ASP A 134 -7.83 4.63 6.38
C ASP A 134 -6.69 3.61 6.23
N VAL A 135 -7.03 2.32 6.16
CA VAL A 135 -6.07 1.24 5.92
C VAL A 135 -5.93 1.02 4.42
N ILE A 136 -4.70 1.03 3.92
CA ILE A 136 -4.35 0.90 2.51
C ILE A 136 -3.53 -0.37 2.35
N GLU A 137 -3.93 -1.23 1.41
CA GLU A 137 -3.28 -2.50 1.11
C GLU A 137 -2.47 -2.42 -0.18
N PHE A 138 -1.31 -3.08 -0.18
CA PHE A 138 -0.40 -3.16 -1.33
C PHE A 138 -0.25 -4.61 -1.79
N PRO A 139 -1.29 -5.23 -2.37
CA PRO A 139 -1.26 -6.63 -2.78
C PRO A 139 -0.21 -6.89 -3.86
N ALA A 140 0.21 -8.15 -4.01
CA ALA A 140 1.06 -8.51 -5.14
C ALA A 140 0.35 -8.19 -6.47
N GLN A 141 1.09 -7.64 -7.42
CA GLN A 141 0.57 -7.19 -8.71
C GLN A 141 1.20 -7.95 -9.88
N GLU A 142 1.86 -9.07 -9.59
CA GLU A 142 2.31 -10.02 -10.61
C GLU A 142 1.11 -10.49 -11.44
N THR A 143 1.25 -10.44 -12.75
CA THR A 143 0.20 -10.73 -13.72
C THR A 143 0.42 -12.10 -14.37
N THR A 144 0.88 -12.14 -15.62
CA THR A 144 1.13 -13.34 -16.41
C THR A 144 2.34 -13.09 -17.29
N ASP A 145 2.97 -14.14 -17.81
CA ASP A 145 4.11 -14.02 -18.72
C ASP A 145 3.68 -13.58 -20.15
N PRO A 146 4.25 -12.52 -20.73
CA PRO A 146 5.13 -11.51 -20.12
C PRO A 146 4.42 -10.51 -19.21
N ASP A 147 5.09 -10.16 -18.10
CA ASP A 147 4.54 -9.34 -17.02
C ASP A 147 5.03 -7.88 -17.07
N PRO A 148 4.17 -6.92 -17.49
CA PRO A 148 4.55 -5.51 -17.57
C PRO A 148 4.76 -4.87 -16.19
N VAL A 149 4.10 -5.35 -15.13
CA VAL A 149 4.27 -4.80 -13.77
C VAL A 149 5.64 -5.18 -13.23
N MET A 150 6.02 -6.45 -13.35
CA MET A 150 7.34 -6.92 -12.93
C MET A 150 8.45 -6.26 -13.75
N ALA A 151 8.25 -6.04 -15.05
CA ALA A 151 9.20 -5.31 -15.89
C ALA A 151 9.48 -3.90 -15.36
N VAL A 152 8.44 -3.13 -15.00
CA VAL A 152 8.59 -1.78 -14.41
C VAL A 152 9.23 -1.85 -13.03
N ALA A 153 8.81 -2.80 -12.19
CA ALA A 153 9.34 -2.97 -10.84
C ALA A 153 10.85 -3.31 -10.84
N GLU A 154 11.28 -4.25 -11.69
CA GLU A 154 12.68 -4.61 -11.85
C GLU A 154 13.52 -3.48 -12.46
N PHE A 155 12.95 -2.72 -13.40
CA PHE A 155 13.60 -1.54 -13.95
C PHE A 155 13.92 -0.53 -12.85
N ILE A 156 12.94 -0.22 -12.00
CA ILE A 156 13.11 0.68 -10.86
C ILE A 156 14.11 0.11 -9.86
N LYS A 157 14.07 -1.21 -9.60
CA LYS A 157 15.03 -1.87 -8.70
C LYS A 157 16.47 -1.76 -9.21
N LYS A 158 16.70 -1.89 -10.52
CA LYS A 158 18.02 -1.69 -11.14
C LYS A 158 18.50 -0.25 -11.01
N MET A 159 17.59 0.72 -11.13
CA MET A 159 17.89 2.15 -10.99
C MET A 159 18.18 2.55 -9.52
N PHE A 160 17.44 1.98 -8.57
CA PHE A 160 17.60 2.23 -7.14
C PHE A 160 17.79 0.92 -6.36
N PRO A 161 18.99 0.31 -6.38
CA PRO A 161 19.24 -0.96 -5.71
C PRO A 161 18.97 -0.93 -4.20
N ASP A 162 19.22 0.23 -3.59
CA ASP A 162 19.04 0.46 -2.17
C ASP A 162 17.59 0.74 -1.77
N ALA A 163 16.66 0.95 -2.70
CA ALA A 163 15.24 1.08 -2.40
C ALA A 163 14.59 -0.30 -2.17
N VAL A 164 13.46 -0.33 -1.47
CA VAL A 164 12.57 -1.50 -1.46
C VAL A 164 11.63 -1.39 -2.65
N VAL A 165 11.44 -2.48 -3.40
CA VAL A 165 10.40 -2.59 -4.42
C VAL A 165 9.47 -3.74 -4.05
N LEU A 166 8.23 -3.41 -3.70
CA LEU A 166 7.22 -4.41 -3.33
C LEU A 166 6.92 -5.34 -4.51
N GLY A 167 6.86 -6.64 -4.25
CA GLY A 167 6.75 -7.68 -5.27
C GLY A 167 8.09 -8.21 -5.79
N VAL A 168 9.18 -7.44 -5.64
CA VAL A 168 10.54 -7.86 -6.02
C VAL A 168 11.36 -8.23 -4.78
N ASP A 169 11.38 -7.35 -3.78
CA ASP A 169 12.14 -7.55 -2.55
C ASP A 169 11.33 -8.32 -1.50
N ARG A 170 12.03 -9.16 -0.73
CA ARG A 170 11.49 -9.69 0.52
C ARG A 170 11.60 -8.62 1.60
N ILE A 171 10.49 -8.31 2.25
CA ILE A 171 10.44 -7.37 3.38
C ILE A 171 10.19 -8.10 4.68
N GLY A 172 10.68 -7.54 5.79
CA GLY A 172 10.31 -7.99 7.13
C GLY A 172 8.95 -7.46 7.56
N ASP A 173 8.67 -7.58 8.85
CA ASP A 173 7.39 -7.17 9.43
C ASP A 173 7.16 -5.65 9.27
N PHE A 174 8.20 -4.84 9.44
CA PHE A 174 8.12 -3.39 9.31
C PHE A 174 9.11 -2.84 8.29
N VAL A 175 8.66 -1.91 7.47
CA VAL A 175 9.53 -1.04 6.66
C VAL A 175 9.10 0.39 6.89
N ASN A 176 10.06 1.25 7.24
CA ASN A 176 9.83 2.67 7.38
C ASN A 176 10.31 3.39 6.11
N PRO A 177 9.40 3.96 5.30
CA PRO A 177 9.76 4.68 4.09
C PRO A 177 10.64 5.90 4.34
N ALA A 178 10.68 6.45 5.56
CA ALA A 178 11.60 7.52 5.91
C ALA A 178 13.07 7.08 5.88
N ASP A 179 13.34 5.81 6.22
CA ASP A 179 14.69 5.24 6.27
C ASP A 179 15.12 4.71 4.90
N LYS A 180 14.18 4.10 4.17
CA LYS A 180 14.44 3.49 2.86
C LYS A 180 13.24 3.70 1.94
N PRO A 181 13.39 4.37 0.78
CA PRO A 181 12.30 4.57 -0.15
C PRO A 181 11.65 3.24 -0.57
N VAL A 182 10.32 3.22 -0.62
CA VAL A 182 9.55 2.04 -1.01
C VAL A 182 8.79 2.34 -2.28
N PHE A 183 9.01 1.54 -3.32
CA PHE A 183 8.26 1.56 -4.55
C PHE A 183 7.24 0.44 -4.60
N TYR A 184 6.08 0.75 -5.17
CA TYR A 184 5.03 -0.22 -5.48
C TYR A 184 4.51 0.04 -6.88
N CYS A 185 4.50 -1.01 -7.71
CA CYS A 185 4.00 -0.95 -9.08
C CYS A 185 2.67 -1.68 -9.14
N ARG A 186 1.65 -1.03 -9.69
CA ARG A 186 0.28 -1.54 -9.75
C ARG A 186 -0.22 -1.53 -11.18
N LEU A 187 -0.83 -2.62 -11.62
CA LEU A 187 -1.50 -2.63 -12.92
C LEU A 187 -2.71 -1.70 -12.84
N GLN A 188 -2.74 -0.67 -13.69
CA GLN A 188 -3.85 0.25 -13.82
C GLN A 188 -4.86 -0.25 -14.85
N ASP A 189 -4.38 -0.67 -16.02
CA ASP A 189 -5.19 -1.25 -17.07
C ASP A 189 -4.36 -2.13 -18.01
N ILE A 190 -5.06 -2.97 -18.76
CA ILE A 190 -4.51 -3.74 -19.86
C ILE A 190 -5.58 -3.91 -20.94
N HIS A 191 -5.21 -3.71 -22.21
CA HIS A 191 -6.11 -3.92 -23.33
C HIS A 191 -5.36 -4.35 -24.59
N GLY A 192 -6.07 -5.09 -25.46
CA GLY A 192 -5.52 -5.54 -26.73
C GLY A 192 -5.29 -4.38 -27.71
N THR A 193 -4.28 -4.51 -28.55
CA THR A 193 -3.97 -3.57 -29.63
C THR A 193 -3.53 -4.29 -30.90
N THR A 194 -3.31 -3.55 -31.98
CA THR A 194 -2.77 -4.08 -33.23
C THR A 194 -1.25 -3.94 -33.26
N GLY A 195 -0.57 -4.78 -34.04
CA GLY A 195 0.87 -4.68 -34.21
C GLY A 195 1.39 -5.56 -35.36
N PRO A 196 2.70 -5.61 -35.58
CA PRO A 196 3.28 -6.51 -36.57
C PRO A 196 2.99 -7.98 -36.25
N CYS A 197 3.02 -8.85 -37.27
CA CYS A 197 2.96 -10.29 -37.06
C CYS A 197 1.74 -10.78 -36.22
N MET A 198 0.55 -10.17 -36.38
CA MET A 198 -0.64 -10.52 -35.59
C MET A 198 -1.12 -11.98 -35.71
N HIS A 199 -0.61 -12.70 -36.71
CA HIS A 199 -0.85 -14.15 -36.84
C HIS A 199 -0.13 -14.95 -35.75
N THR A 200 1.03 -14.48 -35.30
CA THR A 200 1.89 -15.16 -34.31
C THR A 200 1.98 -14.41 -32.99
N VAL A 201 1.66 -13.11 -32.93
CA VAL A 201 1.76 -12.28 -31.72
C VAL A 201 0.42 -11.59 -31.44
N SER A 202 -0.05 -11.70 -30.20
CA SER A 202 -1.12 -10.84 -29.68
C SER A 202 -0.49 -9.64 -29.00
N TRP A 203 -0.92 -8.42 -29.34
CA TRP A 203 -0.35 -7.20 -28.80
C TRP A 203 -1.24 -6.60 -27.73
N PHE A 204 -0.61 -6.04 -26.71
CA PHE A 204 -1.26 -5.41 -25.58
C PHE A 204 -0.66 -4.03 -25.30
N ILE A 205 -1.48 -3.16 -24.71
CA ILE A 205 -1.05 -1.94 -24.04
C ILE A 205 -1.41 -2.13 -22.57
N ALA A 206 -0.45 -1.90 -21.68
CA ALA A 206 -0.67 -1.89 -20.24
C ALA A 206 -0.25 -0.55 -19.64
N GLY A 207 -1.08 -0.04 -18.74
CA GLY A 207 -0.76 1.07 -17.85
C GLY A 207 -0.31 0.54 -16.49
N VAL A 208 0.88 0.94 -16.03
CA VAL A 208 1.42 0.61 -14.71
C VAL A 208 1.57 1.88 -13.89
N ALA A 209 0.84 1.97 -12.78
CA ALA A 209 0.96 3.05 -11.82
C ALA A 209 2.11 2.75 -10.85
N VAL A 210 3.03 3.70 -10.71
CA VAL A 210 4.19 3.63 -9.81
C VAL A 210 3.95 4.54 -8.63
N HIS A 211 3.96 3.94 -7.44
CA HIS A 211 3.86 4.60 -6.16
C HIS A 211 5.25 4.66 -5.52
N LEU A 212 5.64 5.83 -5.05
CA LEU A 212 6.81 6.04 -4.21
C LEU A 212 6.35 6.51 -2.83
N LEU A 213 6.43 5.60 -1.87
CA LEU A 213 6.21 5.87 -0.47
C LEU A 213 7.53 6.42 0.09
N TYR A 214 7.48 7.68 0.49
CA TYR A 214 8.58 8.39 1.14
C TYR A 214 8.01 9.68 1.75
N PRO A 215 8.34 10.09 2.98
CA PRO A 215 7.66 11.21 3.63
C PRO A 215 7.90 12.57 2.95
N THR A 216 9.09 12.79 2.38
CA THR A 216 9.46 14.10 1.80
C THR A 216 9.00 14.27 0.36
N ALA A 217 8.09 15.22 0.12
CA ALA A 217 7.55 15.53 -1.21
C ALA A 217 8.62 15.90 -2.24
N LEU A 218 9.65 16.67 -1.85
CA LEU A 218 10.75 17.04 -2.74
C LEU A 218 11.56 15.82 -3.21
N THR A 219 11.81 14.85 -2.31
CA THR A 219 12.52 13.62 -2.64
C THR A 219 11.66 12.76 -3.58
N ARG A 220 10.36 12.63 -3.28
CA ARG A 220 9.43 11.93 -4.17
C ARG A 220 9.45 12.51 -5.58
N LEU A 221 9.34 13.83 -5.70
CA LEU A 221 9.41 14.55 -6.96
C LEU A 221 10.69 14.23 -7.73
N LYS A 222 11.86 14.35 -7.10
CA LYS A 222 13.15 14.11 -7.77
C LYS A 222 13.30 12.67 -8.26
N MET A 223 12.93 11.69 -7.42
CA MET A 223 13.07 10.27 -7.77
C MET A 223 12.11 9.89 -8.90
N ILE A 224 10.83 10.27 -8.80
CA ILE A 224 9.85 9.98 -9.85
C ILE A 224 10.23 10.68 -11.17
N ALA A 225 10.66 11.94 -11.12
CA ALA A 225 11.13 12.65 -12.31
C ALA A 225 12.34 11.96 -12.96
N SER A 226 13.27 11.43 -12.16
CA SER A 226 14.41 10.69 -12.69
C SER A 226 14.00 9.38 -13.37
N ILE A 227 13.05 8.63 -12.80
CA ILE A 227 12.50 7.41 -13.45
C ILE A 227 11.89 7.76 -14.80
N ASN A 228 11.05 8.80 -14.83
CA ASN A 228 10.39 9.28 -16.05
C ASN A 228 11.43 9.64 -17.13
N GLN A 229 12.45 10.43 -16.80
CA GLN A 229 13.48 10.84 -17.75
C GLN A 229 14.29 9.65 -18.30
N ILE A 230 14.69 8.70 -17.46
CA ILE A 230 15.50 7.56 -17.91
C ILE A 230 14.65 6.58 -18.75
N MET A 231 13.40 6.32 -18.37
CA MET A 231 12.49 5.51 -19.20
C MET A 231 12.26 6.16 -20.56
N GLN A 232 12.14 7.49 -20.61
CA GLN A 232 11.98 8.22 -21.86
C GLN A 232 13.21 8.13 -22.77
N ILE A 233 14.42 8.12 -22.18
CA ILE A 233 15.68 7.97 -22.93
C ILE A 233 15.85 6.54 -23.46
N ASN A 234 15.47 5.53 -22.66
CA ASN A 234 15.63 4.13 -23.05
C ASN A 234 14.61 3.69 -24.11
N GLU A 235 13.45 4.36 -24.20
CA GLU A 235 12.33 4.09 -25.12
C GLU A 235 11.65 2.71 -24.95
N GLU A 236 12.32 1.74 -24.32
CA GLU A 236 11.83 0.41 -24.01
C GLU A 236 12.29 -0.10 -22.65
N ILE A 237 11.54 -1.06 -22.11
CA ILE A 237 11.90 -1.85 -20.93
C ILE A 237 11.97 -3.31 -21.36
N ILE A 238 13.09 -3.99 -21.06
CA ILE A 238 13.22 -5.42 -21.27
C ILE A 238 12.45 -6.16 -20.16
N MET A 239 11.47 -6.96 -20.56
CA MET A 239 10.61 -7.72 -19.65
C MET A 239 11.30 -9.02 -19.16
N PRO A 240 10.76 -9.70 -18.13
CA PRO A 240 11.37 -10.92 -17.58
C PRO A 240 11.64 -12.01 -18.63
N ASP A 241 10.75 -12.17 -19.61
CA ASP A 241 10.87 -13.13 -20.74
C ASP A 241 11.85 -12.69 -21.84
N GLN A 242 12.58 -11.58 -21.62
CA GLN A 242 13.51 -10.95 -22.56
C GLN A 242 12.85 -10.25 -23.76
N SER A 243 11.51 -10.17 -23.81
CA SER A 243 10.84 -9.40 -24.86
C SER A 243 10.76 -7.90 -24.50
N PRO A 244 10.71 -7.01 -25.49
CA PRO A 244 10.66 -5.57 -25.24
C PRO A 244 9.23 -5.10 -24.96
N MET A 245 9.08 -4.24 -23.97
CA MET A 245 7.93 -3.37 -23.79
C MET A 245 8.28 -1.95 -24.24
N MET A 246 7.69 -1.52 -25.36
CA MET A 246 7.90 -0.19 -25.93
C MET A 246 7.13 0.86 -25.13
N ILE A 247 7.81 1.89 -24.62
CA ILE A 247 7.17 2.98 -23.89
C ILE A 247 6.32 3.81 -24.87
N ARG A 248 5.06 4.04 -24.49
CA ARG A 248 4.09 4.85 -25.27
C ARG A 248 3.83 6.20 -24.62
N GLU A 249 3.69 6.21 -23.31
CA GLU A 249 3.40 7.41 -22.54
C GLU A 249 4.00 7.28 -21.15
N LEU A 250 4.53 8.38 -20.64
CA LEU A 250 4.95 8.53 -19.25
C LEU A 250 4.27 9.77 -18.68
N ARG A 251 3.31 9.59 -17.78
CA ARG A 251 2.58 10.70 -17.17
C ARG A 251 2.89 10.79 -15.69
N MET A 252 3.54 11.89 -15.31
CA MET A 252 3.83 12.18 -13.91
C MET A 252 2.77 13.12 -13.33
N ASP A 253 2.26 12.80 -12.14
CA ASP A 253 1.40 13.68 -11.35
C ASP A 253 1.94 13.81 -9.93
N ASN A 254 2.54 14.98 -9.63
CA ASN A 254 3.10 15.26 -8.31
C ASN A 254 2.03 15.68 -7.27
N LYS A 255 0.78 15.85 -7.68
CA LYS A 255 -0.36 16.13 -6.79
C LYS A 255 -1.12 14.88 -6.39
N ALA A 256 -0.88 13.76 -7.08
CA ALA A 256 -1.51 12.48 -6.80
C ALA A 256 -1.25 12.05 -5.36
N ASP A 257 -2.25 11.41 -4.75
CA ASP A 257 -2.06 10.72 -3.47
C ASP A 257 -1.11 9.53 -3.71
N TYR A 258 0.10 9.64 -3.15
CA TYR A 258 1.15 8.64 -3.37
C TYR A 258 0.82 7.28 -2.75
N LEU A 259 -0.08 7.21 -1.77
CA LEU A 259 -0.54 5.95 -1.20
C LEU A 259 -1.63 5.29 -2.05
N ARG A 260 -2.45 6.07 -2.78
CA ARG A 260 -3.67 5.57 -3.45
C ARG A 260 -3.61 5.54 -4.97
N GLU A 261 -3.08 6.58 -5.59
CA GLU A 261 -3.17 6.80 -7.03
C GLU A 261 -1.85 6.46 -7.75
N GLY A 262 -0.72 6.80 -7.13
CA GLY A 262 0.62 6.66 -7.71
C GLY A 262 1.04 7.92 -8.47
N GLN A 263 2.33 8.26 -8.43
CA GLN A 263 2.81 9.54 -8.98
C GLN A 263 3.27 9.45 -10.43
N LEU A 264 3.44 8.25 -10.98
CA LEU A 264 3.86 8.03 -12.37
C LEU A 264 3.05 6.91 -12.99
N LEU A 265 2.40 7.19 -14.11
CA LEU A 265 1.82 6.19 -14.99
C LEU A 265 2.80 5.89 -16.12
N VAL A 266 3.18 4.62 -16.25
CA VAL A 266 3.96 4.08 -17.34
C VAL A 266 3.05 3.29 -18.26
N THR A 267 2.85 3.76 -19.49
CA THR A 267 2.06 3.05 -20.49
C THR A 267 3.00 2.41 -21.50
N GLY A 268 2.98 1.08 -21.57
CA GLY A 268 3.86 0.29 -22.42
C GLY A 268 3.07 -0.60 -23.39
N LYS A 269 3.61 -0.79 -24.60
CA LYS A 269 3.11 -1.76 -25.58
C LYS A 269 4.04 -2.97 -25.64
N TYR A 270 3.46 -4.16 -25.53
CA TYR A 270 4.21 -5.42 -25.59
C TYR A 270 3.43 -6.49 -26.34
N GLY A 271 4.11 -7.58 -26.70
CA GLY A 271 3.54 -8.68 -27.47
C GLY A 271 3.67 -10.01 -26.71
N CYS A 272 2.62 -10.82 -26.77
CA CYS A 272 2.61 -12.20 -26.27
C CYS A 272 2.53 -13.15 -27.46
N LEU A 273 3.37 -14.19 -27.50
CA LEU A 273 3.29 -15.21 -28.53
C LEU A 273 1.94 -15.94 -28.46
N ARG A 274 1.30 -16.11 -29.62
CA ARG A 274 0.13 -16.98 -29.74
C ARG A 274 0.61 -18.42 -29.65
N GLY A 275 0.18 -19.13 -28.61
CA GLY A 275 0.43 -20.56 -28.49
C GLY A 275 0.02 -21.32 -29.76
N ALA A 276 0.76 -22.39 -30.08
CA ALA A 276 0.49 -23.21 -31.25
C ALA A 276 -0.87 -23.93 -31.11
N GLU A 277 -1.91 -23.37 -31.72
CA GLU A 277 -2.98 -24.05 -32.49
C GLU A 277 -4.21 -23.11 -32.59
N LYS A 278 -4.36 -22.44 -33.72
CA LYS A 278 -5.70 -22.32 -34.31
C LYS A 278 -5.82 -23.44 -35.32
N LYS A 279 -6.41 -24.57 -34.92
CA LYS A 279 -7.01 -25.49 -35.89
C LYS A 279 -8.13 -24.73 -36.58
N HIS A 280 -7.83 -24.13 -37.72
CA HIS A 280 -8.86 -23.74 -38.65
C HIS A 280 -9.49 -25.04 -39.16
N ASN A 281 -10.62 -25.44 -38.57
CA ASN A 281 -11.50 -26.37 -39.26
C ASN A 281 -11.94 -25.67 -40.54
N MET A 282 -11.56 -26.23 -41.69
CA MET A 282 -12.12 -25.82 -42.97
C MET A 282 -13.58 -26.30 -42.99
N ASP A 283 -14.53 -25.42 -42.70
CA ASP A 283 -15.94 -25.80 -42.69
C ASP A 283 -16.59 -25.77 -44.08
N PHE A 284 -15.89 -25.38 -45.16
CA PHE A 284 -16.46 -25.46 -46.50
C PHE A 284 -15.40 -25.50 -47.60
N ILE A 285 -15.37 -26.59 -48.38
CA ILE A 285 -14.81 -26.61 -49.74
C ILE A 285 -16.00 -26.64 -50.68
N GLY A 286 -16.36 -25.48 -51.24
CA GLY A 286 -17.35 -25.40 -52.31
C GLY A 286 -16.73 -25.86 -53.63
N MET A 287 -16.97 -27.12 -54.04
CA MET A 287 -16.78 -27.51 -55.44
C MET A 287 -17.99 -27.04 -56.24
N GLY A 288 -17.82 -25.97 -57.01
CA GLY A 288 -18.78 -25.57 -58.03
C GLY A 288 -18.73 -26.53 -59.20
N PHE A 289 -19.72 -27.41 -59.33
CA PHE A 289 -19.97 -28.10 -60.59
C PHE A 289 -20.85 -27.20 -61.46
N THR A 290 -20.30 -26.74 -62.57
CA THR A 290 -21.06 -26.15 -63.67
C THR A 290 -21.63 -27.30 -64.50
N ASP A 291 -22.93 -27.56 -64.38
CA ASP A 291 -23.64 -28.39 -65.35
C ASP A 291 -24.06 -27.50 -66.54
N TYR A 292 -23.74 -27.98 -67.75
CA TYR A 292 -24.04 -27.38 -69.04
C TYR A 292 -25.52 -27.44 -69.41
#